data_AF-A0A925HZR4-F1
#
_entry.id   AF-A0A925HZR4-F1
#
_cell.length_a   1.000
_cell.length_b   1.000
_cell.length_c   1.000
_cell.angle_alpha   90.00
_cell.angle_beta   90.00
_cell.angle_gamma   90.00
#
_symmetry.space_group_name_H-M   'P 1'
#
loop_
_entity.id
_entity.type
_entity.pdbx_description
1 polymer ?
#
loop_
_entity_poly.entity_id
_entity_poly.type
_entity_poly.pdbx_seq_one_letter_code
_entity_poly.pdbx_strand_id
1 'polypeptide(L)'
;NLVNMGVLPLEFPGGENWKTLGLTGEETFEILGLDDSLKPRSTVTVRATAADHSVKSFQASVRIDTPVELDYYRNGGILQTVVRKLLAS
;
A
#
# COMPACT_ATOMS: atom_id res chain seq x y z
N ASN A 1 -12.48 3.87 1.99
CA ASN A 1 -12.12 5.26 2.30
C ASN A 1 -10.67 5.61 1.98
N LEU A 2 -9.69 4.86 2.49
CA LEU A 2 -8.25 5.15 2.27
C LEU A 2 -7.86 5.17 0.78
N VAL A 3 -8.28 4.16 0.01
CA VAL A 3 -8.03 4.09 -1.43
C VAL A 3 -8.59 5.31 -2.18
N ASN A 4 -9.78 5.78 -1.80
CA ASN A 4 -10.42 6.95 -2.40
C ASN A 4 -9.64 8.24 -2.15
N MET A 5 -8.79 8.28 -1.12
CA MET A 5 -7.91 9.39 -0.79
C MET A 5 -6.50 9.24 -1.42
N GLY A 6 -6.26 8.20 -2.22
CA GLY A 6 -4.94 7.91 -2.79
C GLY A 6 -3.98 7.21 -1.82
N VAL A 7 -4.46 6.76 -0.67
CA VAL A 7 -3.66 6.03 0.32
C VAL A 7 -3.76 4.53 0.05
N LEU A 8 -2.62 3.85 -0.01
CA LEU A 8 -2.53 2.39 -0.17
C LEU A 8 -2.80 1.69 1.16
N PRO A 9 -3.90 0.92 1.30
CA PRO A 9 -4.15 0.15 2.51
C PRO A 9 -3.36 -1.16 2.47
N LEU A 10 -2.51 -1.35 3.49
CA LEU A 10 -1.75 -2.57 3.70
C LEU A 10 -2.21 -3.27 4.97
N GLU A 11 -2.20 -4.60 4.94
CA GLU A 11 -2.55 -5.46 6.06
C GLU A 11 -1.45 -6.50 6.30
N PHE A 12 -1.14 -6.77 7.56
CA PHE A 12 -0.22 -7.83 7.91
C PHE A 12 -0.79 -9.21 7.53
N PRO A 13 0.00 -10.10 6.93
CA PRO A 13 -0.47 -11.42 6.51
C PRO A 13 -0.71 -12.30 7.74
N GLY A 14 -1.67 -13.23 7.63
CA GLY A 14 -1.72 -14.39 8.53
C GLY A 14 -1.90 -14.10 10.03
N GLY A 15 -2.56 -13.00 10.41
CA GLY A 15 -2.77 -12.66 11.83
C GLY A 15 -1.51 -12.14 12.54
N GLU A 16 -0.44 -11.91 11.79
CA GLU A 16 0.72 -11.18 12.28
C GLU A 16 0.35 -9.74 12.64
N ASN A 17 1.16 -9.14 13.48
CA ASN A 17 1.03 -7.74 13.85
C ASN A 17 2.42 -7.14 14.09
N TRP A 18 2.43 -5.83 14.32
CA TRP A 18 3.66 -5.09 14.59
C TRP A 18 4.47 -5.66 15.78
N LYS A 19 3.82 -6.22 16.81
CA LYS A 19 4.52 -6.83 17.95
C LYS A 19 5.18 -8.15 17.57
N THR A 20 4.49 -9.01 16.83
CA THR A 20 5.05 -10.31 16.40
C THR A 20 6.20 -10.12 15.40
N LEU A 21 6.16 -9.04 14.62
CA LEU A 21 7.25 -8.63 13.73
C LEU A 21 8.36 -7.86 14.45
N GLY A 22 8.13 -7.48 15.72
CA GLY A 22 9.05 -6.68 16.52
C GLY A 22 9.37 -5.34 15.88
N LEU A 23 8.34 -4.68 15.33
CA LEU A 23 8.39 -3.33 14.80
C LEU A 23 8.14 -2.33 15.93
N THR A 24 8.94 -1.29 16.04
CA THR A 24 8.80 -0.25 17.07
C THR A 24 8.03 0.97 16.55
N GLY A 25 8.00 1.16 15.23
CA GLY A 25 7.47 2.36 14.57
C GLY A 25 8.54 3.43 14.33
N GLU A 26 9.78 3.19 14.74
CA GLU A 26 10.93 4.06 14.47
C GLU A 26 11.65 3.67 13.17
N GLU A 27 11.25 2.58 12.54
CA GLU A 27 11.85 2.09 11.31
C GLU A 27 11.47 2.97 10.11
N THR A 28 12.38 3.05 9.15
CA THR A 28 12.07 3.54 7.79
C THR A 28 11.46 2.39 6.99
N PHE A 29 10.23 2.59 6.51
CA PHE A 29 9.51 1.60 5.73
C PHE A 29 9.60 1.88 4.24
N GLU A 30 10.04 0.89 3.48
CA GLU A 30 10.04 0.89 2.02
C GLU A 30 9.13 -0.22 1.52
N ILE A 31 8.21 0.12 0.62
CA ILE A 31 7.32 -0.85 -0.01
C ILE A 31 7.88 -1.20 -1.39
N LEU A 32 8.29 -2.45 -1.54
CA LEU A 32 8.87 -3.00 -2.76
C LEU A 32 7.77 -3.62 -3.63
N GLY A 33 7.88 -3.47 -4.95
CA GLY A 33 6.91 -4.01 -5.90
C GLY A 33 5.65 -3.16 -6.08
N LEU A 34 5.71 -1.87 -5.74
CA LEU A 34 4.70 -0.89 -6.16
C LEU A 34 4.99 -0.40 -7.57
N ASP A 35 4.65 -1.22 -8.56
CA ASP A 35 4.71 -0.86 -9.97
C ASP A 35 3.34 -1.02 -10.64
N ASP A 36 3.28 -0.78 -11.95
CA ASP A 36 2.05 -0.92 -12.76
C ASP A 36 1.54 -2.37 -12.84
N SER A 37 2.28 -3.35 -12.30
CA SER A 37 1.83 -4.75 -12.19
C SER A 37 1.03 -5.03 -10.92
N LEU A 38 0.83 -4.03 -10.04
CA LEU A 38 0.00 -4.16 -8.84
C LEU A 38 -1.40 -4.68 -9.20
N LYS A 39 -1.85 -5.74 -8.52
CA LYS A 39 -3.18 -6.35 -8.73
C LYS A 39 -4.05 -6.20 -7.48
N PRO A 40 -5.38 -6.17 -7.62
CA PRO A 40 -6.26 -6.26 -6.46
C PRO A 40 -5.92 -7.48 -5.61
N ARG A 41 -5.91 -7.33 -4.29
CA ARG A 41 -5.58 -8.38 -3.31
C ARG A 41 -4.22 -9.05 -3.48
N SER A 42 -3.26 -8.39 -4.13
CA SER A 42 -1.90 -8.91 -4.22
C SER A 42 -1.14 -8.76 -2.90
N THR A 43 0.02 -9.38 -2.80
CA THR A 43 0.99 -9.17 -1.72
C THR A 43 2.14 -8.31 -2.22
N VAL A 44 2.65 -7.45 -1.33
CA VAL A 44 3.83 -6.62 -1.55
C VAL A 44 4.84 -6.89 -0.44
N THR A 45 6.12 -6.68 -0.73
CA THR A 45 7.17 -6.84 0.28
C THR A 45 7.46 -5.50 0.93
N VAL A 46 7.37 -5.44 2.25
CA VAL A 46 7.71 -4.26 3.05
C VAL A 46 9.07 -4.50 3.70
N ARG A 47 10.00 -3.58 3.46
CA ARG A 47 11.32 -3.53 4.09
C ARG A 47 11.30 -2.47 5.18
N ALA A 48 11.54 -2.89 6.42
CA ALA A 48 11.68 -2.01 7.57
C ALA A 48 13.17 -1.93 7.95
N THR A 49 13.72 -0.72 7.92
CA THR A 49 15.10 -0.45 8.32
C THR A 49 15.09 0.29 9.65
N ALA A 50 15.62 -0.32 10.71
CA ALA A 50 15.70 0.30 12.02
C ALA A 50 16.84 1.33 12.11
N ALA A 51 16.82 2.13 13.18
CA ALA A 51 17.82 3.17 13.43
C ALA A 51 19.25 2.60 13.61
N ASP A 52 19.37 1.32 13.99
CA ASP A 52 20.64 0.58 14.08
C ASP A 52 21.10 -0.01 12.75
N HIS A 53 20.44 0.34 11.64
CA HIS A 53 20.63 -0.20 10.29
C HIS A 53 20.28 -1.68 10.13
N SER A 54 19.66 -2.33 11.12
CA SER A 54 19.12 -3.66 10.92
C SER A 54 17.92 -3.60 9.96
N VAL A 55 17.86 -4.58 9.05
CA VAL A 55 16.82 -4.64 8.02
C VAL A 55 15.96 -5.87 8.25
N LYS A 56 14.65 -5.66 8.34
CA LYS A 56 13.64 -6.73 8.33
C LYS A 56 12.79 -6.60 7.08
N SER A 57 12.41 -7.74 6.50
CA SER A 57 11.47 -7.77 5.37
C SER A 57 10.32 -8.70 5.71
N PHE A 58 9.10 -8.24 5.44
CA PHE A 58 7.88 -9.02 5.63
C PHE A 58 6.92 -8.78 4.46
N GLN A 59 6.02 -9.73 4.23
CA GLN A 59 4.97 -9.56 3.22
C GLN A 59 3.83 -8.74 3.83
N ALA A 60 3.14 -7.94 3.02
CA ALA A 60 1.90 -7.27 3.39
C ALA A 60 0.85 -7.48 2.29
N SER A 61 -0.39 -7.72 2.69
CA SER A 61 -1.52 -7.87 1.80
C SER A 61 -2.08 -6.51 1.41
N VAL A 62 -2.26 -6.27 0.12
CA VAL A 62 -2.85 -5.05 -0.41
C VAL A 62 -4.37 -5.14 -0.32
N ARG A 63 -5.00 -4.27 0.46
CA ARG A 63 -6.46 -4.24 0.67
C ARG A 63 -7.17 -3.36 -0.36
N ILE A 64 -6.79 -3.52 -1.62
CA ILE A 64 -7.53 -3.02 -2.79
C ILE A 64 -8.37 -4.19 -3.29
N ASP A 65 -9.70 -4.08 -3.19
CA ASP A 65 -10.60 -5.20 -3.43
C ASP A 65 -11.05 -5.29 -4.88
N THR A 66 -11.09 -4.16 -5.59
CA THR A 66 -11.61 -4.11 -6.97
C THR A 66 -10.65 -3.41 -7.95
N PRO A 67 -10.73 -3.73 -9.26
CA PRO A 67 -9.97 -3.01 -10.29
C PRO A 67 -10.27 -1.51 -10.32
N VAL A 68 -11.52 -1.11 -10.04
CA VAL A 68 -11.94 0.30 -10.00
C VAL A 68 -11.22 1.06 -8.89
N GLU A 69 -11.08 0.45 -7.72
CA GLU A 69 -10.32 1.01 -6.60
C GLU A 69 -8.82 1.14 -6.93
N LEU A 70 -8.26 0.18 -7.66
CA LEU A 70 -6.88 0.25 -8.14
C LEU A 70 -6.67 1.45 -9.07
N ASP A 71 -7.63 1.71 -9.97
CA ASP A 71 -7.58 2.87 -10.86
C ASP A 71 -7.68 4.19 -10.08
N TYR A 72 -8.51 4.25 -9.02
CA TYR A 72 -8.56 5.42 -8.15
C TYR A 72 -7.24 5.66 -7.42
N TYR A 73 -6.61 4.60 -6.91
CA TYR A 73 -5.29 4.68 -6.29
C TYR A 73 -4.24 5.24 -7.26
N ARG A 74 -4.16 4.68 -8.48
CA ARG A 74 -3.21 5.13 -9.52
C ARG A 74 -3.40 6.58 -9.92
N ASN A 75 -4.63 7.07 -9.88
CA ASN A 75 -4.96 8.46 -10.18
C ASN A 75 -4.77 9.42 -8.99
N GLY A 76 -4.25 8.95 -7.86
CA GLY A 76 -4.04 9.78 -6.66
C GLY A 76 -5.33 10.12 -5.92
N GLY A 77 -6.38 9.30 -6.09
CA GLY A 77 -7.66 9.42 -5.43
C GLY A 77 -8.86 9.57 -6.36
N ILE A 78 -10.05 9.40 -5.79
CA ILE A 78 -11.32 9.40 -6.53
C ILE A 78 -11.63 10.78 -7.12
N LEU A 79 -11.36 11.87 -6.38
CA LEU A 79 -11.63 13.23 -6.82
C LEU A 79 -10.82 13.60 -8.06
N GLN A 80 -9.53 13.25 -8.08
CA GLN A 80 -8.67 13.47 -9.24
C GLN A 80 -9.14 12.67 -10.45
N THR A 81 -9.63 11.44 -10.24
CA THR A 81 -10.18 10.60 -11.30
C THR A 81 -11.43 11.21 -11.92
N VAL A 82 -12.37 11.68 -11.09
CA VAL A 82 -13.64 12.27 -11.57
C VAL A 82 -13.40 13.59 -12.29
N VAL A 83 -12.55 14.48 -11.75
CA VAL A 83 -12.22 15.75 -12.40
C VAL A 83 -11.57 15.52 -13.77
N ARG A 84 -10.63 14.58 -13.90
CA ARG A 84 -10.03 14.22 -15.19
C ARG A 84 -11.06 13.71 -16.19
N LYS A 85 -12.02 12.88 -15.75
CA LYS A 85 -13.10 12.39 -16.62
C LYS A 85 -14.02 13.51 -17.12
N LEU A 86 -14.30 14.51 -16.28
CA LEU A 86 -15.13 15.66 -16.64
C LEU A 86 -14.42 16.68 -17.55
N LEU A 87 -13.08 16.77 -17.47
CA LEU A 87 -12.29 17.63 -18.36
C LEU A 87 -11.99 16.98 -19.72
N ALA A 88 -12.09 15.65 -19.80
CA ALA A 88 -11.90 14.89 -21.03
C ALA A 88 -13.21 14.69 -21.84
N SER A 89 -14.33 15.18 -21.31
CA SER A 89 -15.66 15.19 -21.95
C SER A 89 -15.99 16.50 -22.62
#